data_AF-A0A392Q663-F1
#
_entry.id   AF-A0A392Q663-F1
#
_cell.length_a   1.000
_cell.length_b   1.000
_cell.length_c   1.000
_cell.angle_alpha   90.00
_cell.angle_beta   90.00
_cell.angle_gamma   90.00
#
_symmetry.space_group_name_H-M   'P 1'
#
loop_
_entity.id
_entity.type
_entity.pdbx_description
1 polymer ?
#
loop_
_entity_poly.entity_id
_entity_poly.type
_entity_poly.pdbx_seq_one_letter_code
_entity_poly.pdbx_strand_id
1 'polypeptide(L)' 'SLPKKGNVVVYFPQGHLEQFASFSPFKPLEIPTYDLQPQIFCRVVNIQLLANKENDEVYTQVTLLPQAEVGFY' A
#
# COMPACT_ATOMS: atom_id res chain seq x y z
N SER A 1 -6.68 -3.43 -12.78
CA SER A 1 -7.91 -3.45 -11.96
C SER A 1 -7.51 -3.49 -10.49
N LEU A 2 -8.37 -3.04 -9.58
CA LEU A 2 -8.12 -3.18 -8.14
C LEU A 2 -8.22 -4.66 -7.71
N PRO A 3 -7.46 -5.09 -6.70
CA PRO A 3 -7.69 -6.39 -6.08
C PRO A 3 -9.10 -6.43 -5.46
N LYS A 4 -9.57 -7.61 -5.04
CA LYS A 4 -10.84 -7.78 -4.32
C LYS A 4 -10.56 -8.15 -2.87
N LYS A 5 -11.53 -7.84 -1.99
CA LYS A 5 -11.53 -8.35 -0.62
C LYS A 5 -11.34 -9.87 -0.63
N GLY A 6 -10.41 -10.35 0.19
CA GLY A 6 -10.04 -11.76 0.29
C GLY A 6 -8.87 -12.19 -0.60
N ASN A 7 -8.48 -11.41 -1.63
CA ASN A 7 -7.30 -11.73 -2.43
C ASN A 7 -6.02 -11.65 -1.60
N VAL A 8 -5.05 -12.50 -1.95
CA VAL A 8 -3.67 -12.40 -1.51
C VAL A 8 -2.90 -11.56 -2.52
N VAL A 9 -2.16 -10.57 -2.03
CA VAL A 9 -1.38 -9.61 -2.82
C VAL A 9 0.01 -9.45 -2.20
N VAL A 10 0.95 -8.94 -2.99
CA VAL A 10 2.27 -8.52 -2.47
C VAL A 10 2.25 -7.01 -2.33
N TYR A 11 2.55 -6.52 -1.12
CA TYR A 11 2.74 -5.10 -0.83
C TYR A 11 4.23 -4.76 -0.92
N PHE A 12 4.55 -3.71 -1.69
CA PHE A 12 5.90 -3.19 -1.87
C PHE A 12 6.03 -1.84 -1.17
N PRO A 13 6.65 -1.76 0.03
CA PRO A 13 6.79 -0.51 0.76
C PRO A 13 7.51 0.59 -0.04
N GLN A 14 8.48 0.21 -0.88
CA GLN A 14 9.18 1.17 -1.76
C GLN A 14 8.23 1.87 -2.73
N GLY A 15 7.33 1.13 -3.39
CA GLY A 15 6.36 1.72 -4.32
C GLY A 15 5.39 2.69 -3.63
N HIS A 16 5.06 2.44 -2.36
CA HIS A 16 4.28 3.38 -1.55
C HIS A 16 5.06 4.68 -1.28
N LEU A 17 6.34 4.58 -0.95
CA LEU A 17 7.19 5.76 -0.72
C LEU A 17 7.36 6.59 -2.01
N GLU A 18 7.51 5.94 -3.15
CA GLU A 18 7.56 6.59 -4.47
C GLU A 18 6.26 7.35 -4.76
N GLN A 19 5.11 6.73 -4.51
CA GLN A 19 3.82 7.40 -4.65
C GLN A 19 3.69 8.58 -3.67
N PHE A 20 4.06 8.42 -2.40
CA PHE A 20 4.02 9.52 -1.43
C PHE A 20 4.91 10.69 -1.87
N ALA A 21 6.09 10.40 -2.41
CA ALA A 21 7.03 11.40 -2.92
C ALA A 21 6.50 12.15 -4.15
N SER A 22 5.59 11.57 -4.96
CA SER A 22 4.99 12.28 -6.09
C SER A 22 3.91 13.30 -5.70
N PHE A 23 3.26 13.12 -4.54
CA PHE A 23 2.22 14.03 -4.05
C PHE A 23 2.76 15.09 -3.06
N SER A 24 3.87 14.79 -2.39
CA SER A 24 4.45 15.70 -1.41
C SER A 24 5.51 16.62 -2.05
N PRO A 25 5.41 17.96 -1.91
CA PRO A 25 6.47 18.88 -2.35
C PRO A 25 7.73 18.78 -1.47
N PHE A 26 7.64 18.08 -0.32
CA PHE A 26 8.79 17.81 0.53
C PHE A 26 9.54 16.60 -0.02
N LYS A 27 10.81 16.81 -0.41
CA LYS A 27 11.77 15.72 -0.60
C LYS A 27 11.76 14.84 0.66
N PRO A 28 11.95 13.51 0.55
CA PRO A 28 12.07 12.65 1.72
C PRO A 28 13.33 13.05 2.51
N LEU A 29 13.17 14.02 3.41
CA LEU A 29 14.15 14.38 4.41
C LEU A 29 14.10 13.24 5.42
N GLU A 30 15.15 12.41 5.38
CA GLU A 30 15.37 11.25 6.25
C GLU A 30 14.21 10.24 6.24
N ILE A 31 14.21 9.35 5.24
CA ILE A 31 13.41 8.12 5.34
C ILE A 31 14.02 7.31 6.49
N PRO A 32 13.29 7.05 7.58
CA PRO A 32 13.79 6.17 8.62
C PRO A 32 14.03 4.80 7.97
N THR A 33 15.24 4.27 8.12
CA THR A 33 15.55 2.91 7.70
C THR A 33 14.83 1.96 8.64
N TYR A 34 13.60 1.59 8.28
CA TYR A 34 12.90 0.47 8.88
C TYR A 34 13.47 -0.81 8.27
N ASP A 35 13.75 -1.82 9.11
CA ASP A 35 14.11 -3.18 8.68
C ASP A 35 12.85 -3.91 8.18
N LEU A 36 12.22 -3.33 7.15
CA LEU A 36 11.03 -3.85 6.49
C LEU A 36 11.47 -4.73 5.32
N GLN A 37 10.82 -5.89 5.20
CA GLN A 37 11.00 -6.72 4.02
C GLN A 37 10.54 -5.95 2.77
N PRO A 38 11.26 -6.05 1.64
CA PRO A 38 10.92 -5.34 0.40
C PRO A 38 9.60 -5.82 -0.21
N GLN A 39 9.13 -7.00 0.20
CA GLN A 39 7.89 -7.64 -0.23
C GLN A 39 7.17 -8.19 0.99
N ILE A 40 5.88 -7.88 1.10
CA ILE A 40 5.05 -8.35 2.21
C ILE A 40 3.80 -9.01 1.62
N PHE A 41 3.63 -10.30 1.86
CA PHE A 41 2.39 -10.99 1.49
C PHE A 41 1.26 -10.52 2.39
N CYS A 42 0.14 -10.11 1.79
CA CYS A 42 -0.99 -9.53 2.49
C CYS A 42 -2.30 -10.11 1.98
N ARG A 43 -3.28 -10.30 2.87
CA ARG A 43 -4.68 -10.48 2.49
C ARG A 43 -5.36 -9.13 2.47
N VAL A 44 -6.13 -8.85 1.42
CA VAL A 44 -6.98 -7.66 1.35
C VAL A 44 -8.20 -7.86 2.26
N VAL A 45 -8.32 -7.08 3.32
CA VAL A 45 -9.45 -7.19 4.26
C VAL A 45 -10.55 -6.19 3.97
N ASN A 46 -10.23 -5.05 3.34
CA ASN A 46 -11.21 -4.05 2.92
C ASN A 46 -10.72 -3.21 1.73
N ILE A 47 -11.67 -2.71 0.94
CA ILE A 47 -11.44 -1.76 -0.15
C ILE A 47 -12.55 -0.72 -0.10
N GLN A 48 -12.18 0.55 -0.04
CA GLN A 48 -13.11 1.68 -0.11
C GLN A 48 -12.76 2.53 -1.32
N LEU A 49 -13.73 2.73 -2.21
CA LEU A 49 -13.62 3.65 -3.33
C LEU A 49 -14.08 5.02 -2.87
N LEU A 50 -13.21 6.01 -2.99
CA LEU A 50 -13.40 7.33 -2.41
C LEU A 50 -13.14 8.39 -3.48
N ALA A 51 -13.73 9.56 -3.28
CA ALA A 51 -13.43 10.76 -4.05
C ALA A 51 -13.22 11.91 -3.06
N ASN A 52 -12.24 12.75 -3.34
CA ASN A 52 -12.04 13.99 -2.61
C ASN A 52 -13.17 14.96 -2.98
N LYS A 53 -13.81 15.56 -1.98
CA LYS A 53 -15.00 16.40 -2.16
C LYS A 53 -14.72 17.76 -2.81
N GLU A 54 -13.47 18.21 -2.79
CA GLU A 54 -13.08 19.55 -3.25
C GLU A 54 -12.57 19.53 -4.69
N ASN A 55 -11.86 18.48 -5.09
CA ASN A 55 -11.18 18.41 -6.39
C ASN A 55 -11.61 17.20 -7.25
N ASP A 56 -12.61 16.43 -6.82
CA ASP A 56 -13.12 15.21 -7.47
C ASP A 56 -12.05 14.14 -7.77
N GLU A 57 -10.89 14.21 -7.11
CA GLU A 57 -9.83 13.23 -7.27
C GLU A 57 -10.29 11.88 -6.71
N VAL A 58 -10.27 10.85 -7.56
CA VAL A 58 -10.66 9.49 -7.19
C VAL A 58 -9.47 8.73 -6.61
N TYR A 59 -9.68 8.08 -5.48
CA TYR A 59 -8.66 7.25 -4.82
C TYR A 59 -9.30 6.04 -4.16
N THR A 60 -8.45 5.13 -3.70
CA THR A 60 -8.90 3.91 -3.03
C THR A 60 -8.15 3.72 -1.73
N GLN A 61 -8.88 3.47 -0.65
CA GLN A 61 -8.28 2.98 0.58
C GLN A 61 -8.29 1.45 0.56
N VAL A 62 -7.11 0.84 0.66
CA VAL A 62 -6.95 -0.61 0.77
C VAL A 62 -6.47 -0.93 2.17
N THR A 63 -7.19 -1.81 2.87
CA THR A 63 -6.74 -2.33 4.17
C THR A 63 -6.14 -3.72 3.96
N LEU A 64 -4.88 -3.88 4.39
CA LEU A 64 -4.09 -5.09 4.23
C LEU A 64 -3.82 -5.74 5.58
N LEU A 65 -3.93 -7.05 5.65
CA LEU A 65 -3.48 -7.86 6.77
C LEU A 65 -2.25 -8.67 6.33
N PRO A 66 -1.05 -8.44 6.91
CA PRO A 66 0.13 -9.24 6.61
C PRO A 66 -0.13 -10.73 6.85
N GLN A 67 0.44 -11.58 6.01
CA GLN A 67 0.43 -13.02 6.17
C GLN A 67 1.88 -13.46 6.40
N ALA A 68 2.07 -14.47 7.24
CA ALA A 68 3.34 -15.17 7.25
C ALA A 68 3.59 -15.69 5.82
N GLU A 69 4.84 -15.63 5.36
CA GLU A 69 5.19 -16.30 4.11
C GLU A 69 4.71 -17.74 4.23
N VAL A 70 3.93 -18.19 3.25
CA VAL A 70 3.53 -19.59 3.17
C VAL A 70 4.82 -20.33 2.86
N GLY A 71 5.53 -20.73 3.92
CA GLY A 71 6.67 -21.61 3.81
C GLY A 71 6.19 -22.86 3.10
N PHE A 72 6.65 -23.07 1.88
CA PHE A 72 6.54 -24.38 1.25
C PHE A 72 7.46 -25.31 2.05
N TYR A 73 6.89 -26.02 3.02
CA TYR A 73 7.50 -27.18 3.64
C TYR A 73 7.27 -28.42 2.76
#